data_AF-A0A3A4ZVQ1-F1
#
_entry.id   AF-A0A3A4ZVQ1-F1
#
_cell.length_a   1.000
_cell.length_b   1.000
_cell.length_c   1.000
_cell.angle_alpha   90.00
_cell.angle_beta   90.00
_cell.angle_gamma   90.00
#
_symmetry.space_group_name_H-M   'P 1'
#
loop_
_entity.id
_entity.type
_entity.pdbx_description
1 polymer ?
#
loop_
_entity_poly.entity_id
_entity_poly.type
_entity_poly.pdbx_seq_one_letter_code
_entity_poly.pdbx_strand_id
1 'polypeptide(L)'
;MCLFTHVAAGALAGAFAPSPILAPVFGLGSHVLLDILPHHDIDRMRYEIALAAIAVAAIVLGGALDLKVALGVAFGLLPDLENLLWKLGAIRDDQKIFPGHRKLIAHGAVLGVSNLYVQAVLSAAAVAFLIRRGA
;
A
#
# COMPACT_ATOMS: atom_id res chain seq x y z
N MET A 1 2.61 3.12 9.51
CA MET A 1 2.15 3.02 8.13
C MET A 1 2.15 1.55 7.79
N CYS A 2 1.59 1.18 6.64
CA CYS A 2 1.56 -0.22 6.23
C CYS A 2 2.01 -0.38 4.79
N LEU A 3 3.21 0.14 4.46
CA LEU A 3 3.75 0.19 3.09
C LEU A 3 3.57 -1.15 2.33
N PHE A 4 3.87 -2.28 2.96
CA PHE A 4 3.78 -3.58 2.30
C PHE A 4 2.34 -4.03 2.00
N THR A 5 1.35 -3.65 2.82
CA THR A 5 -0.05 -3.95 2.53
C THR A 5 -0.55 -3.05 1.40
N HIS A 6 -0.13 -1.78 1.35
CA HIS A 6 -0.42 -0.87 0.24
C HIS A 6 0.22 -1.33 -1.07
N VAL A 7 1.43 -1.91 -1.05
CA VAL A 7 2.02 -2.58 -2.23
C VAL A 7 1.12 -3.73 -2.69
N ALA A 8 0.78 -4.66 -1.79
CA ALA A 8 0.01 -5.85 -2.17
C ALA A 8 -1.40 -5.50 -2.66
N ALA A 9 -2.10 -4.60 -1.98
CA ALA A 9 -3.43 -4.16 -2.37
C ALA A 9 -3.41 -3.29 -3.63
N GLY A 10 -2.44 -2.38 -3.77
CA GLY A 10 -2.26 -1.56 -4.96
C GLY A 10 -1.95 -2.41 -6.19
N ALA A 11 -1.10 -3.43 -6.05
CA ALA A 11 -0.82 -4.41 -7.10
C ALA A 11 -2.09 -5.16 -7.53
N LEU A 12 -2.84 -5.68 -6.55
CA LEU A 12 -4.08 -6.41 -6.80
C LEU A 12 -5.13 -5.52 -7.47
N ALA A 13 -5.35 -4.32 -6.94
CA ALA A 13 -6.31 -3.36 -7.47
C ALA A 13 -5.92 -2.91 -8.90
N GLY A 14 -4.63 -2.67 -9.14
CA GLY A 14 -4.10 -2.38 -10.48
C GLY A 14 -4.37 -3.53 -11.46
N ALA A 15 -4.17 -4.78 -11.06
CA ALA A 15 -4.45 -5.95 -11.90
C ALA A 15 -5.93 -6.08 -12.29
N PHE A 16 -6.84 -5.57 -11.45
CA PHE A 16 -8.28 -5.52 -11.72
C PHE A 16 -8.75 -4.22 -12.38
N ALA A 17 -7.85 -3.24 -12.58
CA ALA A 17 -8.19 -2.03 -13.30
C ALA A 17 -8.56 -2.36 -14.75
N PRO A 18 -9.65 -1.78 -15.30
CA PRO A 18 -10.09 -2.03 -16.68
C PRO A 18 -9.08 -1.56 -17.72
N SER A 19 -8.23 -0.59 -17.38
CA SER A 19 -7.20 -0.04 -18.26
C SER A 19 -6.03 0.54 -17.44
N PRO A 20 -4.85 0.75 -18.05
CA PRO A 20 -3.74 1.43 -17.40
C PRO A 20 -4.08 2.84 -16.90
N ILE A 21 -4.96 3.56 -17.59
CA ILE A 21 -5.39 4.91 -17.21
C ILE A 21 -6.18 4.89 -15.89
N LEU A 22 -6.95 3.83 -15.64
CA LEU A 22 -7.74 3.69 -14.41
C LEU A 22 -6.96 3.05 -13.25
N ALA A 23 -5.84 2.39 -13.52
CA ALA A 23 -5.02 1.76 -12.49
C ALA A 23 -4.58 2.71 -11.36
N PRO A 24 -4.18 3.97 -11.63
CA PRO A 24 -3.94 4.98 -10.60
C PRO A 24 -5.11 5.19 -9.63
N VAL A 25 -6.34 5.27 -10.15
CA VAL A 25 -7.55 5.46 -9.35
C VAL A 25 -7.79 4.25 -8.45
N PHE A 26 -7.59 3.04 -8.97
CA PHE A 26 -7.69 1.80 -8.21
C PHE A 26 -6.61 1.70 -7.14
N GLY A 27 -5.37 2.10 -7.44
CA GLY A 27 -4.27 2.20 -6.48
C GLY A 27 -4.60 3.13 -5.32
N LEU A 28 -4.99 4.38 -5.62
CA LEU A 28 -5.41 5.36 -4.59
C LEU A 28 -6.61 4.87 -3.79
N GLY A 29 -7.61 4.28 -4.45
CA GLY A 29 -8.78 3.70 -3.78
C GLY A 29 -8.40 2.59 -2.80
N SER A 30 -7.47 1.71 -3.20
CA SER A 30 -6.97 0.65 -2.32
C SER A 30 -6.25 1.21 -1.09
N HIS A 31 -5.51 2.31 -1.25
CA HIS A 31 -4.86 2.99 -0.14
C HIS A 31 -5.88 3.52 0.86
N VAL A 32 -6.87 4.29 0.38
CA VAL A 32 -7.96 4.83 1.24
C VAL A 32 -8.70 3.71 1.97
N LEU A 33 -9.02 2.61 1.30
CA LEU A 33 -9.71 1.49 1.93
C LEU A 33 -8.88 0.86 3.04
N LEU A 34 -7.58 0.64 2.82
CA LEU A 34 -6.70 0.10 3.85
C LEU A 34 -6.52 1.05 5.03
N ASP A 35 -6.43 2.35 4.78
CA ASP A 35 -6.31 3.37 5.82
C ASP A 35 -7.53 3.43 6.75
N ILE A 36 -8.73 3.12 6.25
CA ILE A 36 -9.97 3.16 7.05
C ILE A 36 -10.17 1.87 7.85
N LEU A 37 -9.64 0.74 7.38
CA LEU A 37 -9.77 -0.53 8.07
C LEU A 37 -8.92 -0.53 9.34
N PRO A 38 -9.40 -1.08 10.48
CA PRO A 38 -8.56 -1.24 11.66
C PRO A 38 -7.29 -2.04 11.34
N HIS A 39 -6.13 -1.46 11.62
CA HIS A 39 -4.83 -2.05 11.31
C HIS A 39 -3.77 -1.66 12.34
N HIS A 40 -2.63 -2.34 12.29
CA HIS A 40 -1.45 -2.01 13.11
C HIS A 40 -0.39 -1.32 12.27
N ASP A 41 0.02 -0.14 12.69
CA ASP A 41 1.13 0.61 12.10
C ASP A 41 2.48 0.14 12.61
N ILE A 42 3.44 -0.03 11.70
CA ILE A 42 4.82 -0.33 12.09
C ILE A 42 5.58 0.99 12.33
N ASP A 43 5.95 1.27 13.58
CA ASP A 43 6.66 2.52 13.91
C ASP A 43 8.04 2.62 13.25
N ARG A 44 8.71 1.47 13.05
CA ARG A 44 10.08 1.40 12.56
C ARG A 44 10.14 1.31 11.03
N MET A 45 10.39 2.46 10.41
CA MET A 45 10.47 2.63 8.94
C MET A 45 11.31 1.57 8.22
N ARG A 46 12.46 1.16 8.78
CA ARG A 46 13.32 0.12 8.17
C ARG A 46 12.60 -1.21 7.92
N TYR A 47 11.66 -1.58 8.80
CA TYR A 47 10.91 -2.82 8.64
C TYR A 47 9.79 -2.66 7.61
N GLU A 48 9.14 -1.50 7.56
CA GLU A 48 8.15 -1.21 6.52
C GLU A 48 8.78 -1.24 5.13
N ILE A 49 9.92 -0.56 4.95
CA ILE A 49 10.66 -0.54 3.68
C ILE A 49 11.11 -1.96 3.29
N ALA A 50 11.64 -2.73 4.24
CA ALA A 50 12.07 -4.10 3.97
C ALA A 50 10.90 -4.99 3.52
N LEU A 51 9.76 -4.92 4.20
CA LEU A 51 8.57 -5.71 3.84
C LEU A 51 7.98 -5.26 2.50
N ALA A 52 7.93 -3.96 2.23
CA ALA A 52 7.48 -3.43 0.94
C ALA A 52 8.40 -3.87 -0.20
N ALA A 53 9.73 -3.80 0.00
CA ALA A 53 10.71 -4.28 -0.96
C ALA A 53 10.58 -5.78 -1.23
N ILE A 54 10.34 -6.60 -0.19
CA ILE A 54 10.07 -8.03 -0.34
C ILE A 54 8.79 -8.27 -1.16
N ALA A 55 7.71 -7.53 -0.90
CA ALA A 55 6.46 -7.65 -1.65
C ALA A 55 6.64 -7.27 -3.13
N VAL A 56 7.32 -6.16 -3.42
CA VAL A 56 7.65 -5.75 -4.80
C VAL A 56 8.53 -6.79 -5.48
N ALA A 57 9.58 -7.27 -4.80
CA ALA A 57 10.47 -8.30 -5.35
C ALA A 57 9.71 -9.59 -5.66
N ALA A 58 8.78 -10.02 -4.80
CA ALA A 58 7.95 -11.19 -5.04
C ALA A 58 7.06 -11.01 -6.29
N ILE A 59 6.44 -9.84 -6.47
CA ILE A 59 5.63 -9.53 -7.67
C ILE A 59 6.50 -9.56 -8.94
N VAL A 60 7.68 -8.94 -8.89
CA VAL A 60 8.60 -8.86 -10.04
C VAL A 60 9.15 -10.24 -10.40
N LEU A 61 9.74 -10.95 -9.43
CA LEU A 61 10.34 -12.27 -9.65
C LEU A 61 9.29 -13.33 -9.98
N GLY A 62 8.05 -13.15 -9.53
CA GLY A 62 6.90 -13.98 -9.89
C GLY A 62 6.32 -13.67 -11.28
N GLY A 63 6.86 -12.70 -12.03
CA GLY A 63 6.39 -12.36 -13.38
C GLY A 63 5.01 -11.69 -13.42
N ALA A 64 4.57 -11.12 -12.30
CA ALA A 64 3.24 -10.51 -12.15
C ALA A 64 3.22 -8.99 -12.38
N LEU A 65 4.35 -8.39 -12.78
CA LEU A 65 4.45 -6.95 -12.99
C LEU A 65 4.12 -6.58 -14.44
N ASP A 66 2.87 -6.17 -14.70
CA ASP A 66 2.49 -5.42 -15.90
C ASP A 66 2.38 -3.91 -15.62
N LEU A 67 2.02 -3.13 -16.65
CA LEU A 67 1.85 -1.68 -16.51
C LEU A 67 0.75 -1.31 -15.51
N LYS A 68 -0.36 -2.06 -15.44
CA LYS A 68 -1.48 -1.73 -14.56
C LYS A 68 -1.12 -2.02 -13.10
N VAL A 69 -0.46 -3.14 -12.84
CA VAL A 69 0.07 -3.52 -11.54
C VAL A 69 1.11 -2.48 -11.08
N ALA A 70 2.04 -2.09 -11.96
CA ALA A 70 3.04 -1.07 -11.65
C ALA A 70 2.39 0.28 -11.26
N LEU A 71 1.39 0.73 -12.03
CA LEU A 71 0.65 1.96 -11.72
C LEU A 71 -0.18 1.83 -10.44
N GLY A 72 -0.82 0.68 -10.22
CA GLY A 72 -1.58 0.40 -9.00
C GLY A 72 -0.71 0.44 -7.74
N VAL A 73 0.47 -0.18 -7.78
CA VAL A 73 1.47 -0.11 -6.70
C VAL A 73 1.94 1.32 -6.49
N ALA A 74 2.36 2.01 -7.56
CA ALA A 74 2.88 3.36 -7.46
C ALA A 74 1.88 4.34 -6.82
N PHE A 75 0.62 4.29 -7.25
CA PHE A 75 -0.43 5.16 -6.71
C PHE A 75 -1.01 4.68 -5.38
N GLY A 76 -0.92 3.39 -5.06
CA GLY A 76 -1.21 2.87 -3.73
C GLY A 76 -0.18 3.32 -2.68
N LEU A 77 1.08 3.54 -3.10
CA LEU A 77 2.17 4.04 -2.25
C LEU A 77 2.31 5.56 -2.27
N LEU A 78 1.75 6.25 -3.27
CA LEU A 78 1.97 7.68 -3.45
C LEU A 78 1.60 8.51 -2.21
N PRO A 79 0.46 8.25 -1.51
CA PRO A 79 0.16 8.96 -0.27
C PRO A 79 1.20 8.71 0.83
N ASP A 80 1.75 7.49 0.94
CA ASP A 80 2.74 7.17 1.96
C ASP A 80 4.02 8.01 1.87
N LEU A 81 4.35 8.51 0.67
CA LEU A 81 5.49 9.43 0.49
C LEU A 81 5.35 10.68 1.35
N GLU A 82 4.13 11.18 1.54
CA GLU A 82 3.85 12.33 2.39
C GLU A 82 4.16 12.03 3.87
N ASN A 83 3.75 10.87 4.38
CA ASN A 83 4.08 10.46 5.74
C ASN A 83 5.57 10.19 5.91
N LEU A 84 6.25 9.66 4.89
CA LEU A 84 7.71 9.50 4.89
C LEU A 84 8.40 10.86 4.97
N LEU A 85 8.05 11.81 4.10
CA LEU A 85 8.63 13.15 4.10
C LEU A 85 8.39 13.88 5.42
N TRP A 86 7.21 13.70 6.02
CA TRP A 86 6.90 14.23 7.34
C TRP A 86 7.76 13.60 8.44
N LYS A 87 7.87 12.26 8.47
CA LYS A 87 8.71 11.54 9.44
C LYS A 87 10.21 11.88 9.30
N LEU A 88 10.66 12.23 8.09
CA LEU A 88 12.02 12.71 7.82
C LEU A 88 12.22 14.21 8.14
N GLY A 89 11.16 14.94 8.50
CA GLY A 89 11.21 16.37 8.78
C GLY A 89 11.35 17.24 7.52
N ALA A 90 11.19 16.67 6.32
CA ALA A 90 11.25 17.39 5.05
C ALA A 90 9.99 18.24 4.81
N ILE A 91 8.86 17.83 5.38
CA ILE A 91 7.61 18.62 5.42
C ILE A 91 7.03 18.64 6.82
N ARG A 92 6.22 19.66 7.12
CA ARG A 92 5.43 19.78 8.34
C ARG A 92 4.09 19.04 8.20
N ASP A 93 3.43 18.78 9.33
CA ASP A 93 2.14 18.09 9.34
C ASP A 93 1.02 18.90 8.64
N ASP A 94 1.06 20.23 8.69
CA ASP A 94 0.12 21.13 8.00
C ASP A 94 0.30 21.18 6.48
N GLN A 95 1.43 20.65 5.97
CA GLN A 95 1.72 20.59 4.55
C GLN A 95 1.19 19.31 3.90
N LYS A 96 0.56 18.42 4.68
CA LYS A 96 -0.05 17.20 4.15
C LYS A 96 -1.32 17.51 3.34
N ILE A 97 -1.43 16.94 2.16
CA ILE A 97 -2.53 17.14 1.20
C ILE A 97 -3.43 15.91 1.06
N PHE A 98 -2.95 14.69 1.35
CA PHE A 98 -3.78 13.51 1.17
C PHE A 98 -4.97 13.53 2.15
N PRO A 99 -6.22 13.29 1.70
CA PRO A 99 -7.40 13.44 2.56
C PRO A 99 -7.37 12.63 3.86
N GLY A 100 -6.82 11.41 3.82
CA GLY A 100 -6.63 10.57 5.01
C GLY A 100 -5.70 11.22 6.04
N HIS A 101 -4.63 11.86 5.60
CA HIS A 101 -3.67 12.52 6.49
C HIS A 101 -4.16 13.87 7.04
N ARG A 102 -5.13 14.50 6.37
CA ARG A 102 -5.79 15.73 6.84
C ARG A 102 -6.95 15.47 7.80
N LYS A 103 -7.18 14.21 8.20
CA LYS A 103 -8.33 13.80 9.04
C LYS A 103 -9.68 14.11 8.39
N LEU A 104 -9.73 14.26 7.06
CA LEU A 104 -10.98 14.39 6.31
C LEU A 104 -11.68 13.03 6.16
N ILE A 105 -10.88 11.97 6.16
CA ILE A 105 -11.33 10.57 6.20
C ILE A 105 -10.90 10.00 7.55
N ALA A 106 -11.81 9.30 8.23
CA ALA A 106 -11.50 8.65 9.49
C ALA A 106 -10.47 7.53 9.27
N HIS A 107 -9.34 7.63 9.95
CA HIS A 107 -8.35 6.56 9.95
C HIS A 107 -8.82 5.40 10.83
N GLY A 108 -8.48 4.18 10.44
CA GLY A 108 -8.85 2.96 11.14
C GLY A 108 -8.32 2.94 12.57
N ALA A 109 -9.03 2.21 13.44
CA ALA A 109 -8.57 2.03 14.82
C ALA A 109 -7.22 1.28 14.84
N VAL A 110 -6.27 1.77 15.64
CA VAL A 110 -4.97 1.13 15.81
C VAL A 110 -5.14 -0.19 16.54
N LEU A 111 -4.73 -1.28 15.90
CA LEU A 111 -4.75 -2.63 16.47
C LEU A 111 -3.40 -3.00 17.09
N GLY A 112 -3.40 -4.03 17.94
CA GLY A 112 -2.18 -4.56 18.54
C GLY A 112 -1.28 -5.29 17.53
N VAL A 113 -0.03 -5.56 17.94
CA VAL A 113 1.02 -6.20 17.11
C VAL A 113 0.57 -7.51 16.47
N SER A 114 -0.34 -8.27 17.09
CA SER A 114 -0.87 -9.52 16.52
C SER A 114 -1.60 -9.32 15.18
N ASN A 115 -2.11 -8.11 14.90
CA ASN A 115 -2.71 -7.80 13.61
C ASN A 115 -1.69 -7.84 12.46
N LEU A 116 -0.39 -7.71 12.73
CA LEU A 116 0.65 -7.87 11.70
C LEU A 116 0.62 -9.25 11.04
N TYR A 117 0.25 -10.30 11.78
CA TYR A 117 0.10 -11.64 11.19
C TYR A 117 -1.02 -11.66 10.15
N VAL A 118 -2.14 -11.00 10.44
CA VAL A 118 -3.28 -10.91 9.51
C VAL A 118 -2.88 -10.09 8.28
N GLN A 119 -2.25 -8.93 8.46
CA GLN A 119 -1.77 -8.11 7.37
C GLN A 119 -0.76 -8.86 6.48
N ALA A 120 0.18 -9.58 7.08
CA ALA A 120 1.17 -10.39 6.38
C ALA A 120 0.52 -11.53 5.58
N VAL A 121 -0.39 -12.28 6.18
CA VAL A 121 -1.11 -13.39 5.51
C VAL A 121 -1.94 -12.87 4.34
N LEU A 122 -2.71 -11.79 4.53
CA LEU A 122 -3.53 -11.23 3.45
C LEU A 122 -2.68 -10.64 2.32
N SER A 123 -1.58 -9.96 2.65
CA SER A 123 -0.66 -9.43 1.62
C SER A 123 0.01 -10.56 0.85
N ALA A 124 0.48 -11.60 1.53
CA ALA A 124 1.08 -12.77 0.89
C ALA A 124 0.05 -13.51 0.01
N ALA A 125 -1.19 -13.66 0.47
CA ALA A 125 -2.27 -14.27 -0.31
C ALA A 125 -2.61 -13.44 -1.56
N ALA A 126 -2.68 -12.12 -1.45
CA ALA A 126 -2.92 -11.23 -2.58
C ALA A 126 -1.79 -11.32 -3.63
N VAL A 127 -0.53 -11.29 -3.19
CA VAL A 127 0.63 -11.44 -4.08
C VAL A 127 0.66 -12.83 -4.72
N ALA A 128 0.44 -13.90 -3.95
CA ALA A 128 0.40 -15.26 -4.48
C ALA A 128 -0.74 -15.47 -5.49
N PHE A 129 -1.91 -14.89 -5.22
CA PHE A 129 -3.03 -14.90 -6.15
C PHE A 129 -2.67 -14.16 -7.44
N LEU A 130 -2.05 -12.99 -7.33
CA LEU A 130 -1.63 -12.20 -8.49
C LEU A 130 -0.61 -12.97 -9.34
N ILE A 131 0.40 -13.58 -8.72
CA ILE A 131 1.40 -14.42 -9.40
C ILE A 131 0.73 -15.60 -10.11
N ARG A 132 -0.20 -16.29 -9.44
CA ARG A 132 -0.93 -17.43 -10.03
C ARG A 132 -1.82 -17.01 -11.21
N ARG A 133 -2.42 -15.83 -11.13
CA ARG A 133 -3.30 -15.30 -12.20
C ARG A 133 -2.52 -15.05 -13.49
N GLY A 134 -1.25 -14.67 -13.37
CA GLY A 134 -0.49 -14.08 -14.48
C GLY A 134 -0.87 -12.61 -14.68
N ALA A 135 0.09 -11.83 -15.15
CA ALA A 135 -0.11 -10.45 -15.59
C ALA A 135 -0.97 -10.39 -16.86
#